data_AF-A0A452IMZ8-F1
#
_entry.id   AF-A0A452IMZ8-F1
#
_cell.length_a   1.000
_cell.length_b   1.000
_cell.length_c   1.000
_cell.angle_alpha   90.00
_cell.angle_beta   90.00
_cell.angle_gamma   90.00
#
_symmetry.space_group_name_H-M   'P 1'
#
loop_
_entity.id
_entity.type
_entity.pdbx_description
1 polymer ?
#
loop_
_entity_poly.entity_id
_entity_poly.type
_entity_poly.pdbx_seq_one_letter_code
_entity_poly.pdbx_strand_id
1 'polypeptide(L)'
;MRAHTAALLVALLVICHSVYAAILETNGSYKSCRCTKQTSDFISPRRYESIEIVPFGGACRTTEIILKLKTGQKLCVNPKAPWMQKLLTKIRNQ
;
A
#
# COMPACT_ATOMS: atom_id res chain seq x y z
N MET A 1 -23.05 16.36 -43.33
CA MET A 1 -22.81 17.33 -42.23
C MET A 1 -23.30 16.85 -40.86
N ARG A 2 -24.55 16.40 -40.68
CA ARG A 2 -25.10 15.93 -39.39
C ARG A 2 -24.45 14.68 -38.78
N ALA A 3 -23.96 13.76 -39.62
CA ALA A 3 -23.32 12.53 -39.16
C ALA A 3 -21.91 12.77 -38.58
N HIS A 4 -21.17 13.74 -39.12
CA HIS A 4 -19.82 14.07 -38.63
C HIS A 4 -19.86 14.76 -37.26
N THR A 5 -20.86 15.61 -37.03
CA THR A 5 -21.06 16.26 -35.73
C THR A 5 -21.45 15.24 -34.66
N ALA A 6 -22.29 14.26 -35.01
CA ALA A 6 -22.65 13.16 -34.12
C ALA A 6 -21.44 12.27 -33.78
N ALA A 7 -20.60 11.93 -34.77
CA ALA A 7 -19.39 11.15 -34.56
C ALA A 7 -18.37 11.86 -33.66
N LEU A 8 -18.18 13.17 -33.85
CA LEU A 8 -17.29 14.00 -33.02
C LEU A 8 -17.77 14.08 -31.56
N LEU A 9 -19.08 14.22 -31.34
CA LEU A 9 -19.67 14.25 -30.00
C LEU A 9 -19.47 12.90 -29.28
N VAL A 10 -19.66 11.79 -29.97
CA VAL A 10 -19.45 10.44 -29.39
C VAL A 10 -17.98 10.23 -29.05
N ALA A 11 -17.06 10.61 -29.95
CA ALA A 11 -15.62 10.52 -29.67
C ALA A 11 -15.22 11.34 -28.44
N LEU A 12 -15.75 12.57 -28.30
CA LEU A 12 -15.48 13.41 -27.14
C LEU A 12 -16.01 12.81 -25.84
N LEU A 13 -17.20 12.21 -25.85
CA LEU A 13 -17.79 11.55 -24.67
C LEU A 13 -16.99 10.31 -24.23
N VAL A 14 -16.47 9.53 -25.19
CA VAL A 14 -15.62 8.37 -24.91
C VAL A 14 -14.28 8.80 -24.31
N ILE A 15 -13.66 9.85 -24.85
CA ILE A 15 -12.41 10.42 -24.31
C ILE A 15 -12.66 11.00 -22.90
N CYS A 16 -13.80 11.65 -22.68
CA CYS A 16 -14.13 12.20 -21.36
C CYS A 16 -14.34 11.09 -20.32
N HIS A 17 -14.99 9.98 -20.70
CA HIS A 17 -15.16 8.81 -19.82
C HIS A 17 -13.84 8.11 -19.50
N SER A 18 -12.96 7.93 -20.48
CA SER A 18 -11.66 7.27 -20.26
C SER A 18 -10.74 8.12 -19.37
N VAL A 19 -10.75 9.44 -19.55
CA VAL A 19 -10.03 10.39 -18.70
C VAL A 19 -10.61 10.40 -17.28
N TYR A 20 -11.94 10.38 -17.12
CA TYR A 20 -12.55 10.31 -15.78
C TYR A 20 -12.20 9.00 -15.05
N ALA A 21 -12.20 7.86 -15.75
CA ALA A 21 -11.77 6.58 -15.17
C ALA A 21 -10.29 6.61 -14.74
N ALA A 22 -9.41 7.21 -15.55
CA ALA A 22 -7.99 7.37 -15.22
C ALA A 22 -7.75 8.37 -14.07
N ILE A 23 -8.56 9.44 -13.96
CA ILE A 23 -8.43 10.45 -12.90
C ILE A 23 -9.01 9.94 -11.56
N LEU A 24 -10.04 9.10 -11.59
CA LEU A 24 -10.62 8.53 -10.36
C LEU A 24 -9.65 7.57 -9.64
N GLU A 25 -8.71 6.93 -10.36
CA GLU A 25 -7.63 6.16 -9.73
C GLU A 25 -6.64 7.04 -8.95
N THR A 26 -6.60 8.36 -9.21
CA THR A 26 -5.66 9.29 -8.55
C THR A 26 -6.25 10.02 -7.34
N ASN A 27 -7.56 9.94 -7.12
CA ASN A 27 -8.25 10.61 -6.01
C ASN A 27 -8.88 9.62 -5.01
N GLY A 28 -8.45 8.36 -5.07
CA GLY A 28 -9.01 7.24 -4.31
C GLY A 28 -8.29 6.94 -3.01
N SER A 29 -8.28 7.87 -2.05
CA SER A 29 -8.06 7.58 -0.62
C SER A 29 -6.64 7.14 -0.23
N TYR A 30 -6.30 7.25 1.05
CA TYR A 30 -5.09 6.67 1.68
C TYR A 30 -5.13 5.11 1.68
N LYS A 31 -5.71 4.48 0.66
CA LYS A 31 -6.10 3.06 0.57
C LYS A 31 -5.02 2.12 0.02
N SER A 32 -3.89 2.63 -0.46
CA SER A 32 -2.83 1.77 -1.01
C SER A 32 -1.82 1.28 0.04
N CYS A 33 -1.96 1.69 1.30
CA CYS A 33 -1.26 1.07 2.42
C CYS A 33 -1.94 -0.27 2.80
N ARG A 34 -1.15 -1.32 2.99
CA ARG A 34 -1.65 -2.67 3.34
C ARG A 34 -2.10 -2.78 4.79
N CYS A 35 -1.63 -1.89 5.65
CA CYS A 35 -1.85 -1.91 7.08
C CYS A 35 -2.87 -0.85 7.53
N THR A 36 -4.04 -1.29 7.96
CA THR A 36 -5.05 -0.40 8.57
C THR A 36 -4.78 -0.09 10.05
N LYS A 37 -4.18 -1.05 10.78
CA LYS A 37 -3.81 -0.92 12.19
C LYS A 37 -2.45 -1.54 12.42
N GLN A 38 -1.69 -0.96 13.36
CA GLN A 38 -0.36 -1.43 13.72
C GLN A 38 -0.31 -1.73 15.22
N THR A 39 0.38 -2.80 15.61
CA THR A 39 0.73 -3.06 17.01
C THR A 39 2.14 -2.56 17.30
N SER A 40 2.35 -2.07 18.52
CA SER A 40 3.70 -1.78 19.05
C SER A 40 4.14 -2.82 20.08
N ASP A 41 3.29 -3.80 20.39
CA ASP A 41 3.56 -4.84 21.37
C ASP A 41 4.74 -5.69 20.93
N PHE A 42 5.54 -6.13 21.91
CA PHE A 42 6.66 -6.99 21.61
C PHE A 42 6.18 -8.38 21.18
N ILE A 43 6.66 -8.83 20.04
CA ILE A 43 6.40 -10.18 19.54
C ILE A 43 7.73 -10.93 19.53
N SER A 44 7.75 -12.14 20.11
CA SER A 44 8.96 -12.94 20.17
C SER A 44 9.39 -13.41 18.77
N PRO A 45 10.67 -13.24 18.36
CA PRO A 45 11.17 -13.70 17.07
C PRO A 45 10.98 -15.19 16.79
N ARG A 46 10.83 -16.01 17.83
CA ARG A 46 10.56 -17.46 17.71
C ARG A 46 9.24 -17.76 16.99
N ARG A 47 8.30 -16.80 17.01
CA ARG A 47 6.97 -16.91 16.39
C ARG A 47 6.96 -16.48 14.93
N TYR A 48 8.03 -15.87 14.43
CA TYR A 48 8.07 -15.34 13.07
C TYR A 48 8.18 -16.49 12.07
N GLU A 49 7.36 -16.44 11.04
CA GLU A 49 7.52 -17.22 9.81
C GLU A 49 8.28 -16.38 8.78
N SER A 50 7.86 -15.12 8.58
CA SER A 50 8.54 -14.17 7.72
C SER A 50 8.32 -12.73 8.16
N ILE A 51 9.23 -11.85 7.73
CA ILE A 51 9.14 -10.40 7.91
C ILE A 51 9.15 -9.77 6.54
N GLU A 52 8.13 -8.98 6.22
CA GLU A 52 8.08 -8.17 5.01
C GLU A 52 8.20 -6.69 5.39
N ILE A 53 9.17 -6.01 4.76
CA ILE A 53 9.42 -4.59 4.97
C ILE A 53 9.02 -3.86 3.69
N VAL A 54 8.03 -2.99 3.80
CA VAL A 54 7.49 -2.21 2.69
C VAL A 54 7.99 -0.78 2.87
N PRO A 55 8.95 -0.31 2.07
CA PRO A 55 9.48 1.03 2.22
C PRO A 55 8.41 2.08 1.89
N PHE A 56 8.64 3.31 2.37
CA PHE A 56 7.87 4.48 1.96
C PHE A 56 7.94 4.63 0.43
N GLY A 57 6.80 4.88 -0.24
CA GLY A 57 6.77 5.03 -1.69
C GLY A 57 5.46 5.61 -2.23
N GLY A 58 5.33 5.70 -3.55
CA GLY A 58 4.16 6.28 -4.23
C GLY A 58 2.83 5.60 -3.87
N ALA A 59 2.89 4.31 -3.51
CA ALA A 59 1.74 3.51 -3.04
C ALA A 59 1.38 3.76 -1.56
N CYS A 60 2.35 4.08 -0.70
CA CYS A 60 2.07 4.29 0.73
C CYS A 60 3.07 5.27 1.35
N ARG A 61 2.53 6.31 2.00
CA ARG A 61 3.32 7.38 2.66
C ARG A 61 3.91 6.97 4.01
N THR A 62 3.89 5.69 4.34
CA THR A 62 4.47 5.16 5.58
C THR A 62 5.19 3.85 5.29
N THR A 63 6.34 3.65 5.92
CA THR A 63 6.98 2.32 5.94
C THR A 63 6.06 1.35 6.66
N GLU A 64 5.75 0.21 6.03
CA GLU A 64 4.95 -0.84 6.64
C GLU A 64 5.84 -2.04 6.98
N ILE A 65 5.58 -2.66 8.13
CA ILE A 65 6.26 -3.88 8.55
C ILE A 65 5.18 -4.91 8.78
N ILE A 66 5.18 -5.96 7.96
CA ILE A 66 4.19 -7.02 8.01
C ILE A 66 4.88 -8.28 8.51
N LEU A 67 4.52 -8.71 9.70
CA LEU A 67 4.94 -9.98 10.27
C LEU A 67 3.95 -11.08 9.90
N LYS A 68 4.44 -12.16 9.31
CA LYS A 68 3.72 -13.42 9.23
C LYS A 68 4.20 -14.30 10.38
N LEU A 69 3.28 -14.73 11.24
CA LEU A 69 3.59 -15.67 12.32
C LEU A 69 3.47 -17.10 11.80
N LYS A 70 4.18 -18.04 12.45
CA LYS A 70 4.09 -19.49 12.14
C LYS A 70 2.68 -20.07 12.27
N THR A 71 1.79 -19.38 12.98
CA THR A 71 0.36 -19.72 13.06
C THR A 71 -0.42 -19.33 11.81
N GLY A 72 0.22 -18.70 10.81
CA GLY A 72 -0.39 -18.14 9.60
C GLY A 72 -0.93 -16.71 9.79
N GLN A 73 -0.99 -16.20 11.02
CA GLN A 73 -1.50 -14.86 11.31
C GLN A 73 -0.58 -13.77 10.73
N LYS A 74 -1.16 -12.78 10.05
CA LYS A 74 -0.46 -11.60 9.58
C LYS A 74 -0.75 -10.41 10.48
N LEU A 75 0.31 -9.70 10.89
CA LEU A 75 0.23 -8.56 11.79
C LEU A 75 1.08 -7.42 11.24
N CYS A 76 0.55 -6.21 11.28
CA CYS A 76 1.33 -5.01 10.99
C CYS A 76 1.96 -4.47 12.27
N VAL A 77 3.25 -4.15 12.21
CA VAL A 77 4.03 -3.64 13.33
C VAL A 77 4.39 -2.18 13.09
N ASN A 78 4.35 -1.38 14.16
CA ASN A 78 4.77 0.00 14.10
C ASN A 78 6.29 0.09 13.87
N PRO A 79 6.76 0.70 12.77
CA PRO A 79 8.19 0.86 12.50
C PRO A 79 8.92 1.72 13.53
N LYS A 80 8.18 2.51 14.33
CA LYS A 80 8.72 3.33 15.42
C LYS A 80 8.83 2.58 16.75
N ALA A 81 8.39 1.32 16.83
CA ALA A 81 8.54 0.53 18.05
C ALA A 81 10.04 0.27 18.36
N PRO A 82 10.53 0.57 19.59
CA PRO A 82 11.96 0.47 19.89
C PRO A 82 12.57 -0.92 19.66
N TRP A 83 11.82 -1.98 19.94
CA TRP A 83 12.27 -3.35 19.71
C TRP A 83 12.38 -3.67 18.21
N MET A 84 11.48 -3.12 17.39
CA MET A 84 11.49 -3.34 15.95
C MET A 84 12.65 -2.60 15.30
N GLN A 85 12.95 -1.36 15.72
CA GLN A 85 14.13 -0.62 15.27
C GLN A 85 15.44 -1.35 15.60
N LYS A 86 15.53 -1.93 16.81
CA LYS A 86 16.67 -2.77 17.21
C LYS A 86 16.79 -4.01 16.32
N LEU A 87 15.67 -4.66 16.01
CA LEU A 87 15.64 -5.83 15.12
C LEU A 87 16.10 -5.47 13.70
N LEU A 88 15.55 -4.40 13.11
CA LEU A 88 15.93 -3.92 11.78
C LEU A 88 17.41 -3.56 11.71
N THR A 89 17.94 -2.93 12.77
CA THR A 89 19.37 -2.59 12.84
C THR A 89 20.25 -3.84 12.85
N LYS A 90 19.85 -4.90 13.57
CA LYS A 90 20.56 -6.18 13.57
C LYS A 90 20.54 -6.83 12.19
N ILE A 91 19.40 -6.83 11.51
CA ILE A 91 19.26 -7.40 10.16
C ILE A 91 20.13 -6.64 9.15
N ARG A 92 20.18 -5.30 9.22
CA ARG A 92 20.98 -4.47 8.32
C ARG A 92 22.50 -4.65 8.52
N ASN A 93 22.93 -4.95 9.75
CA ASN A 93 24.34 -5.07 10.11
C ASN A 93 24.86 -6.52 10.00
N GLN A 94 24.08 -7.39 9.37
CA GLN A 94 24.41 -8.80 9.13
C GLN A 94 24.76 -8.98 7.64
#